data_AF-A0A0K1IRV1-F1
#
_entry.id   AF-A0A0K1IRV1-F1
#
_cell.length_a   1.000
_cell.length_b   1.000
_cell.length_c   1.000
_cell.angle_alpha   90.00
_cell.angle_beta   90.00
_cell.angle_gamma   90.00
#
_symmetry.space_group_name_H-M   'P 1'
#
loop_
_entity.id
_entity.type
_entity.pdbx_description
1 polymer ?
#
loop_
_entity_poly.entity_id
_entity_poly.type
_entity_poly.pdbx_seq_one_letter_code
_entity_poly.pdbx_strand_id
1 'polypeptide(L)'
;MPPTSTTLTDGGSNVVPPDKSLFAEIAPLRLAVGVVFCAFAVGAVALGWLPPTSVDVIGIALLCVVFLAGGFVPFNETLAFYVAQAAAFLVWGALRLAVDGFDVIPLLLGAAGAVGLAVYGRRALRDGFRALV
;
A
#
# COMPACT_ATOMS: atom_id res chain seq x y z
N MET A 1 -0.71 48.79 -9.56
CA MET A 1 -1.04 48.02 -8.33
C MET A 1 -2.10 46.98 -8.70
N PRO A 2 -2.00 45.76 -8.14
CA PRO A 2 -2.41 44.50 -8.78
C PRO A 2 -3.87 44.13 -8.43
N PRO A 3 -4.33 42.94 -8.83
CA PRO A 3 -4.22 41.86 -7.86
C PRO A 3 -3.50 40.63 -8.40
N THR A 4 -2.54 40.19 -7.59
CA THR A 4 -1.80 38.95 -7.67
C THR A 4 -2.78 37.81 -7.44
N SER A 5 -2.97 36.96 -8.44
CA SER A 5 -3.64 35.67 -8.30
C SER A 5 -2.82 34.82 -7.35
N THR A 6 -3.22 34.75 -6.09
CA THR A 6 -2.78 33.74 -5.14
C THR A 6 -3.21 32.38 -5.69
N THR A 7 -2.29 31.69 -6.36
CA THR A 7 -2.31 30.24 -6.50
C THR A 7 -2.32 29.67 -5.08
N LEU A 8 -3.51 29.37 -4.57
CA LEU A 8 -3.65 28.48 -3.43
C LEU A 8 -3.04 27.15 -3.89
N THR A 9 -1.86 26.87 -3.35
CA THR A 9 -1.38 25.51 -3.15
C THR A 9 -2.44 24.79 -2.31
N ASP A 10 -3.39 24.15 -2.98
CA ASP A 10 -4.33 23.22 -2.35
C ASP A 10 -3.53 22.02 -1.87
N GLY A 11 -3.06 22.16 -0.62
CA GLY A 11 -2.59 21.06 0.18
C GLY A 11 -3.74 20.09 0.41
N GLY A 12 -3.61 18.90 -0.18
CA GLY A 12 -3.98 17.64 0.44
C GLY A 12 -5.39 17.54 1.01
N SER A 13 -6.38 17.39 0.13
CA SER A 13 -7.55 16.59 0.49
C SER A 13 -7.31 15.17 0.02
N ASN A 14 -6.72 14.33 0.90
CA ASN A 14 -6.75 12.87 0.72
C ASN A 14 -8.17 12.28 0.94
N VAL A 15 -9.19 13.13 0.93
CA VAL A 15 -10.60 12.80 1.14
C VAL A 15 -11.26 12.79 -0.24
N VAL A 16 -11.59 11.59 -0.71
CA VAL A 16 -12.36 11.39 -1.95
C VAL A 16 -13.80 11.82 -1.68
N PRO A 17 -14.40 12.71 -2.51
CA PRO A 17 -15.80 13.08 -2.40
C PRO A 17 -16.73 11.86 -2.42
N PRO A 18 -17.78 11.79 -1.59
CA PRO A 18 -18.63 10.60 -1.44
C PRO A 18 -19.40 10.21 -2.72
N ASP A 19 -19.48 11.12 -3.68
CA ASP A 19 -20.11 10.99 -4.99
C ASP A 19 -19.20 10.40 -6.08
N LYS A 20 -17.89 10.24 -5.81
CA LYS A 20 -16.94 9.65 -6.76
C LYS A 20 -16.66 8.18 -6.45
N SER A 21 -16.84 7.31 -7.45
CA SER A 21 -16.42 5.91 -7.36
C SER A 21 -14.92 5.81 -7.10
N LEU A 22 -14.54 4.99 -6.12
CA LEU A 22 -13.14 4.69 -5.79
C LEU A 22 -12.39 3.98 -6.93
N PHE A 23 -13.14 3.51 -7.93
CA PHE A 23 -12.65 2.75 -9.09
C PHE A 23 -13.01 3.47 -10.41
N ALA A 24 -13.15 4.79 -10.38
CA ALA A 24 -13.60 5.57 -11.54
C ALA A 24 -12.61 5.47 -12.72
N GLU A 25 -11.31 5.37 -12.43
CA GLU A 25 -10.28 5.34 -13.47
C GLU A 25 -9.17 4.35 -13.12
N ILE A 26 -8.59 3.75 -14.14
CA ILE A 26 -7.45 2.84 -14.01
C ILE A 26 -6.19 3.65 -14.36
N ALA A 27 -5.21 3.67 -13.46
CA ALA A 27 -3.87 4.16 -13.76
C ALA A 27 -3.06 3.02 -14.41
N PRO A 28 -2.93 2.99 -15.76
CA PRO A 28 -2.40 1.84 -16.48
C PRO A 28 -0.94 1.54 -16.10
N LEU A 29 -0.14 2.57 -15.82
CA LEU A 29 1.25 2.41 -15.41
C LEU A 29 1.37 1.76 -14.03
N ARG A 30 0.55 2.17 -13.06
CA ARG A 30 0.55 1.58 -11.71
C ARG A 30 -0.01 0.16 -11.70
N LEU A 31 -1.07 -0.07 -12.48
CA LEU A 31 -1.60 -1.41 -12.68
C LEU A 31 -0.54 -2.33 -13.31
N ALA A 32 0.16 -1.86 -14.35
CA ALA A 32 1.24 -2.62 -14.99
C ALA A 32 2.35 -2.98 -14.00
N VAL A 33 2.76 -2.05 -13.12
CA VAL A 33 3.73 -2.34 -12.05
C VAL A 33 3.22 -3.45 -11.13
N GLY A 34 1.94 -3.39 -10.72
CA GLY A 34 1.36 -4.43 -9.87
C GLY A 34 1.27 -5.80 -10.54
N VAL A 35 0.93 -5.84 -11.83
CA VAL A 35 0.91 -7.07 -12.63
C VAL A 35 2.31 -7.67 -12.76
N VAL A 36 3.33 -6.86 -13.09
CA VAL A 36 4.72 -7.31 -13.20
C VAL A 36 5.23 -7.85 -11.86
N PHE A 37 4.93 -7.16 -10.75
CA PHE A 37 5.27 -7.63 -9.42
C PHE A 37 4.64 -8.99 -9.12
N CYS A 38 3.34 -9.16 -9.41
CA CYS A 38 2.65 -10.43 -9.19
C CYS A 38 3.18 -11.57 -10.05
N ALA A 39 3.44 -11.30 -11.34
CA ALA A 39 4.04 -12.28 -12.23
C ALA A 39 5.43 -12.71 -11.73
N PHE A 40 6.24 -11.77 -11.27
CA PHE A 40 7.54 -12.05 -10.67
C PHE A 40 7.42 -12.88 -9.39
N ALA A 41 6.53 -12.51 -8.48
CA ALA A 41 6.35 -13.21 -7.21
C ALA A 41 5.85 -14.65 -7.41
N VAL A 42 4.88 -14.87 -8.31
CA VAL A 42 4.42 -16.21 -8.70
C VAL A 42 5.55 -16.99 -9.38
N GLY A 43 6.31 -16.35 -10.26
CA GLY A 43 7.48 -16.95 -10.91
C GLY A 43 8.55 -17.40 -9.91
N ALA A 44 8.82 -16.59 -8.88
CA ALA A 44 9.77 -16.93 -7.83
C ALA A 44 9.33 -18.17 -7.03
N VAL A 45 8.04 -18.34 -6.77
CA VAL A 45 7.50 -19.57 -6.15
C VAL A 45 7.60 -20.76 -7.11
N ALA A 46 7.18 -20.58 -8.38
CA ALA A 46 7.19 -21.66 -9.37
C ALA A 46 8.59 -22.16 -9.72
N LEU A 47 9.60 -21.28 -9.69
CA LEU A 47 11.01 -21.60 -9.91
C LEU A 47 11.72 -22.12 -8.64
N GLY A 48 11.01 -22.24 -7.52
CA GLY A 48 11.55 -22.72 -6.25
C GLY A 48 12.49 -21.75 -5.55
N TRP A 49 12.49 -20.47 -5.93
CA TRP A 49 13.29 -19.42 -5.28
C TRP A 49 12.68 -18.99 -3.94
N LEU A 50 11.36 -19.11 -3.79
CA LEU A 50 10.69 -19.02 -2.50
C LEU A 50 10.03 -20.36 -2.14
N PRO A 51 10.14 -20.81 -0.89
CA PRO A 51 9.48 -22.03 -0.46
C PRO A 51 7.95 -21.84 -0.49
N PRO A 52 7.17 -22.82 -0.98
CA PRO A 52 5.71 -22.72 -1.07
C PRO A 52 5.02 -22.91 0.29
N THR A 53 5.61 -22.42 1.37
CA THR A 53 4.99 -22.46 2.69
C THR A 53 3.70 -21.63 2.66
N SER A 54 2.68 -22.07 3.40
CA SER A 54 1.38 -21.38 3.47
C SER A 54 1.51 -19.89 3.80
N VAL A 55 2.49 -19.60 4.63
CA VAL A 55 2.93 -18.31 5.13
C VAL A 55 3.42 -17.40 3.99
N ASP A 56 4.28 -17.92 3.12
CA ASP A 56 4.82 -17.17 2.00
C ASP A 56 3.75 -16.85 0.93
N VAL A 57 2.88 -17.82 0.68
CA VAL A 57 1.79 -17.64 -0.27
C VAL A 57 0.82 -16.55 0.21
N ILE A 58 0.50 -16.53 1.51
CA ILE A 58 -0.45 -15.55 2.08
C ILE A 58 0.07 -14.12 1.89
N GLY A 59 1.31 -13.81 2.25
CA GLY A 59 1.75 -12.43 2.14
C GLY A 59 2.16 -12.01 0.72
N ILE A 60 2.59 -12.93 -0.16
CA ILE A 60 2.66 -12.64 -1.60
C ILE A 60 1.29 -12.28 -2.15
N ALA A 61 0.26 -13.08 -1.83
CA ALA A 61 -1.11 -12.80 -2.26
C ALA A 61 -1.59 -11.43 -1.74
N LEU A 62 -1.30 -11.12 -0.48
CA LEU A 62 -1.68 -9.86 0.16
C LEU A 62 -0.95 -8.66 -0.47
N LEU A 63 0.35 -8.78 -0.75
CA LEU A 63 1.12 -7.77 -1.48
C LEU A 63 0.58 -7.60 -2.90
N CYS A 64 0.26 -8.68 -3.59
CA CYS A 64 -0.34 -8.65 -4.92
C CYS A 64 -1.66 -7.88 -4.95
N VAL A 65 -2.56 -8.16 -4.01
CA VAL A 65 -3.84 -7.45 -3.89
C VAL A 65 -3.61 -5.96 -3.70
N VAL A 66 -2.68 -5.57 -2.82
CA VAL A 66 -2.34 -4.16 -2.60
C VAL A 66 -1.77 -3.50 -3.85
N PHE A 67 -0.79 -4.12 -4.51
CA PHE A 67 -0.16 -3.53 -5.68
C PHE A 67 -1.13 -3.41 -6.86
N LEU A 68 -2.02 -4.39 -7.05
CA LEU A 68 -3.11 -4.31 -8.02
C LEU A 68 -4.12 -3.21 -7.64
N ALA A 69 -4.44 -3.09 -6.35
CA ALA A 69 -5.32 -2.03 -5.86
C ALA A 69 -4.75 -0.62 -6.09
N GLY A 70 -3.41 -0.48 -6.13
CA GLY A 70 -2.73 0.76 -6.49
C GLY A 70 -2.94 1.21 -7.95
N GLY A 71 -3.47 0.32 -8.79
CA GLY A 71 -3.90 0.61 -10.15
C GLY A 71 -5.20 1.40 -10.25
N PHE A 72 -5.98 1.53 -9.17
CA PHE A 72 -7.26 2.23 -9.20
C PHE A 72 -7.15 3.67 -8.66
N VAL A 73 -7.68 4.62 -9.41
CA VAL A 73 -7.74 6.05 -9.08
C VAL A 73 -9.19 6.40 -8.74
N PRO A 74 -9.45 7.19 -7.67
CA PRO A 74 -8.48 7.83 -6.78
C PRO A 74 -8.05 6.97 -5.57
N PHE A 75 -8.44 5.69 -5.50
CA PHE A 75 -8.14 4.85 -4.33
C PHE A 75 -6.64 4.83 -3.96
N ASN A 76 -5.76 4.79 -4.95
CA ASN A 76 -4.31 4.77 -4.78
C ASN A 76 -3.68 6.06 -4.21
N GLU A 77 -4.47 7.12 -4.07
CA GLU A 77 -4.07 8.38 -3.41
C GLU A 77 -4.65 8.48 -2.00
N THR A 78 -5.50 7.54 -1.60
CA THR A 78 -6.14 7.56 -0.28
C THR A 78 -5.20 7.15 0.83
N LEU A 79 -5.45 7.70 2.02
CA LEU A 79 -4.78 7.30 3.24
C LEU A 79 -4.99 5.81 3.56
N ALA A 80 -6.16 5.27 3.22
CA ALA A 80 -6.49 3.86 3.36
C ALA A 80 -5.57 2.95 2.53
N PHE A 81 -5.24 3.35 1.30
CA PHE A 81 -4.31 2.62 0.45
C PHE A 81 -2.90 2.56 1.05
N TYR A 82 -2.36 3.71 1.50
CA TYR A 82 -1.04 3.74 2.14
C TYR A 82 -0.99 2.94 3.44
N VAL A 83 -2.06 2.95 4.24
CA VAL A 83 -2.18 2.11 5.45
C VAL A 83 -2.24 0.63 5.08
N ALA A 84 -3.05 0.25 4.09
CA ALA A 84 -3.14 -1.14 3.64
C ALA A 84 -1.82 -1.66 3.10
N GLN A 85 -1.10 -0.84 2.33
CA GLN A 85 0.22 -1.18 1.82
C GLN A 85 1.26 -1.35 2.93
N ALA A 86 1.29 -0.42 3.88
CA ALA A 86 2.17 -0.52 5.04
C ALA A 86 1.86 -1.76 5.90
N ALA A 87 0.57 -2.07 6.11
CA ALA A 87 0.14 -3.26 6.82
C ALA A 87 0.56 -4.54 6.08
N ALA A 88 0.44 -4.57 4.75
CA ALA A 88 0.86 -5.73 3.94
C ALA A 88 2.36 -5.99 4.05
N PHE A 89 3.19 -4.94 3.98
CA PHE A 89 4.64 -5.06 4.16
C PHE A 89 5.00 -5.50 5.58
N LEU A 90 4.32 -4.98 6.59
CA LEU A 90 4.53 -5.35 7.99
C LEU A 90 4.18 -6.82 8.22
N VAL A 91 2.99 -7.24 7.80
CA VAL A 91 2.51 -8.62 7.95
C VAL A 91 3.45 -9.58 7.24
N TRP A 92 3.84 -9.28 6.01
CA TRP A 92 4.78 -10.10 5.27
C TRP A 92 6.14 -10.21 5.96
N GLY A 93 6.75 -9.08 6.31
CA GLY A 93 8.07 -9.05 6.94
C GLY A 93 8.09 -9.75 8.30
N ALA A 94 7.10 -9.49 9.16
CA ALA A 94 6.99 -10.11 10.48
C ALA A 94 6.78 -11.63 10.38
N LEU A 95 5.93 -12.05 9.44
CA LEU A 95 5.59 -13.44 9.26
C LEU A 95 6.78 -14.25 8.72
N ARG A 96 7.56 -13.68 7.79
CA ARG A 96 8.79 -14.30 7.26
C ARG A 96 9.87 -14.44 8.33
N LEU A 97 10.08 -13.39 9.16
CA LEU A 97 11.01 -13.43 10.30
C LEU A 97 10.62 -14.48 11.35
N ALA A 98 9.33 -14.77 11.49
CA ALA A 98 8.84 -15.76 12.46
C ALA A 98 9.07 -17.21 12.01
N VAL A 99 9.18 -17.48 10.70
CA VAL A 99 9.25 -18.84 10.15
C VAL A 99 10.65 -19.24 9.71
N ASP A 100 11.32 -18.41 8.91
CA ASP A 100 12.61 -18.76 8.27
C ASP A 100 13.83 -18.12 8.94
N GLY A 101 13.63 -17.44 10.08
CA GLY A 101 14.71 -16.80 10.83
C GLY A 101 15.08 -15.40 10.31
N PHE A 102 16.23 -14.88 10.77
CA PHE A 102 16.57 -13.46 10.66
C PHE A 102 17.17 -13.11 9.28
N ASP A 103 16.32 -12.90 8.29
CA ASP A 103 16.71 -12.42 6.96
C ASP A 103 16.59 -10.88 6.84
N VAL A 104 17.54 -10.26 6.13
CA VAL A 104 17.64 -8.80 6.01
C VAL A 104 16.48 -8.19 5.22
N ILE A 105 16.03 -8.86 4.15
CA ILE A 105 14.95 -8.37 3.27
C ILE A 105 13.61 -8.26 4.02
N PRO A 106 13.08 -9.32 4.66
CA PRO A 106 11.84 -9.24 5.41
C PRO A 106 11.94 -8.29 6.61
N LEU A 107 13.12 -8.14 7.21
CA LEU A 107 13.36 -7.12 8.24
C LEU A 107 13.15 -5.70 7.70
N LEU A 108 13.75 -5.37 6.55
CA LEU A 108 13.62 -4.04 5.93
C LEU A 108 12.18 -3.78 5.50
N LEU A 109 11.51 -4.76 4.89
CA LEU A 109 10.09 -4.65 4.53
C LEU A 109 9.21 -4.47 5.77
N GLY A 110 9.43 -5.27 6.81
CA GLY A 110 8.70 -5.19 8.07
C GLY A 110 8.87 -3.84 8.76
N ALA A 111 10.11 -3.32 8.80
CA ALA A 111 10.42 -2.01 9.33
C ALA A 111 9.77 -0.88 8.51
N ALA A 112 9.82 -0.93 7.18
CA ALA A 112 9.16 0.03 6.31
C ALA A 112 7.63 0.00 6.51
N GLY A 113 7.04 -1.18 6.63
CA GLY A 113 5.64 -1.37 6.96
C GLY A 113 5.27 -0.78 8.33
N ALA A 114 6.10 -1.00 9.36
CA ALA A 114 5.89 -0.45 10.70
C ALA A 114 5.97 1.09 10.72
N VAL A 115 6.96 1.67 10.03
CA VAL A 115 7.07 3.13 9.91
C VAL A 115 5.88 3.69 9.14
N GLY A 116 5.51 3.07 8.02
CA GLY A 116 4.33 3.45 7.24
C GLY A 116 3.05 3.41 8.06
N LEU A 117 2.83 2.33 8.82
CA LEU A 117 1.66 2.18 9.68
C LEU A 117 1.67 3.20 10.83
N ALA A 118 2.83 3.50 11.41
CA ALA A 118 2.95 4.50 12.45
C ALA A 118 2.65 5.92 11.94
N VAL A 119 3.04 6.25 10.70
CA VAL A 119 2.80 7.58 10.13
C VAL A 119 1.37 7.69 9.58
N TYR A 120 0.99 6.79 8.69
CA TYR A 120 -0.30 6.83 8.00
C TYR A 120 -1.43 6.32 8.89
N GLY A 121 -1.21 5.28 9.70
CA GLY A 121 -2.23 4.78 10.64
C GLY A 121 -2.57 5.81 11.72
N ARG A 122 -1.58 6.56 12.23
CA ARG A 122 -1.87 7.68 13.15
C ARG A 122 -2.67 8.78 12.50
N ARG A 123 -2.43 9.09 11.21
CA ARG A 123 -3.22 10.07 10.46
C ARG A 123 -4.64 9.56 10.22
N ALA A 124 -4.80 8.31 9.77
CA ALA A 124 -6.11 7.67 9.57
C ALA A 124 -6.95 7.66 10.85
N LEU A 125 -6.35 7.33 12.00
CA LEU A 125 -7.04 7.34 13.29
C LEU A 125 -7.43 8.76 13.73
N ARG A 126 -6.55 9.74 13.54
CA ARG A 126 -6.86 11.15 13.87
C ARG A 126 -7.97 11.72 13.00
N ASP A 127 -7.91 11.47 11.70
CA ASP A 127 -8.88 12.00 10.74
C ASP A 127 -10.21 11.25 10.84
N GLY A 128 -10.19 9.93 11.05
CA GLY A 128 -11.38 9.14 11.35
C GLY A 128 -12.05 9.54 12.66
N PHE A 129 -11.29 9.84 13.71
CA PHE A 129 -11.82 10.34 14.98
C PHE A 129 -12.43 11.74 14.83
N ARG A 130 -11.81 12.64 14.05
CA ARG A 130 -12.35 13.96 13.74
C ARG A 130 -13.59 13.94 12.85
N ALA A 131 -13.77 12.90 12.03
CA ALA A 131 -14.98 12.73 11.23
C ALA A 131 -16.17 12.18 12.04
N LEU A 132 -15.91 11.61 13.22
CA LEU A 132 -16.91 11.03 14.13
C LEU A 132 -17.37 11.97 15.25
N VAL A 133 -16.64 13.06 15.51
CA VAL A 133 -16.95 14.10 16.51
C VAL A 133 -17.51 15.33 15.82
#